data_AF-A0A8J9TFE3-F1
#
_entry.id   AF-A0A8J9TFE3-F1
#
_cell.length_a   1.000
_cell.length_b   1.000
_cell.length_c   1.000
_cell.angle_alpha   90.00
_cell.angle_beta   90.00
_cell.angle_gamma   90.00
#
_symmetry.space_group_name_H-M   'P 1'
#
loop_
_entity.id
_entity.type
_entity.pdbx_description
1 polymer ?
#
loop_
_entity_poly.entity_id
_entity_poly.type
_entity_poly.pdbx_seq_one_letter_code
_entity_poly.pdbx_strand_id
1 'polypeptide(L)'
;AYVWMTGFGNFQYFDKKSDFSLERAISMWLRINYFPILLSLFLTVPLELYYVVPLHTAAFFITMATCALAQAVESRKKWSRTHSNIFAIAVCFLVHVLFYETKASHFLKLFSDEYYFRFTSDRYSAWVGILSGFSWGHFKSYIQWCYGGEQVRAGAMWMQRAGGVGLIALWWILFGHIQDKFTYNPIHPYVFWIPVAGWLMLRNSSRYLCELHSEALEFFGRITLETYVLQFHVFMCRNVQFIPIVIPGAGADGSLVVQTLNMLLCGVVFVTLAYYARHATVLTQTTVTELMDLVRHGPPAGHSDGEEDIEVMAPLKDIKNSEHTNRDDDTENVEPIKIMAV
;
A
#
# COMPACT_ATOMS: atom_id res chain seq x y z
N ALA A 1 8.20 3.85 -1.40
CA ALA A 1 7.45 3.41 -0.19
C ALA A 1 6.06 2.87 -0.52
N TYR A 2 5.23 3.57 -1.31
CA TYR A 2 3.85 3.13 -1.60
C TYR A 2 3.77 1.77 -2.34
N VAL A 3 4.59 1.58 -3.38
CA VAL A 3 4.70 0.29 -4.10
C VAL A 3 5.25 -0.83 -3.21
N TRP A 4 6.21 -0.51 -2.34
CA TRP A 4 6.71 -1.44 -1.31
C TRP A 4 5.57 -1.93 -0.39
N MET A 5 4.68 -1.03 0.07
CA MET A 5 3.53 -1.42 0.90
C MET A 5 2.56 -2.34 0.15
N THR A 6 2.41 -2.14 -1.17
CA THR A 6 1.57 -3.01 -2.00
C THR A 6 2.15 -4.43 -2.09
N GLY A 7 3.47 -4.56 -2.29
CA GLY A 7 4.13 -5.88 -2.25
C GLY A 7 4.02 -6.54 -0.87
N PHE A 8 4.29 -5.79 0.20
CA PHE A 8 4.24 -6.25 1.58
C PHE A 8 2.83 -6.74 1.99
N GLY A 9 1.82 -5.90 1.83
CA GLY A 9 0.46 -6.19 2.29
C GLY A 9 -0.19 -7.33 1.51
N ASN A 10 -0.04 -7.34 0.18
CA ASN A 10 -0.61 -8.40 -0.64
C ASN A 10 0.11 -9.75 -0.40
N PHE A 11 1.42 -9.75 -0.19
CA PHE A 11 2.14 -11.00 0.12
C PHE A 11 1.63 -11.60 1.43
N GLN A 12 1.50 -10.79 2.49
CA GLN A 12 0.96 -11.25 3.77
C GLN A 12 -0.48 -11.77 3.66
N TYR A 13 -1.31 -11.14 2.82
CA TYR A 13 -2.66 -11.60 2.55
C TYR A 13 -2.66 -12.97 1.87
N PHE A 14 -1.93 -13.13 0.76
CA PHE A 14 -1.90 -14.36 -0.02
C PHE A 14 -1.19 -15.51 0.70
N ASP A 15 -0.18 -15.21 1.53
CA ASP A 15 0.50 -16.23 2.31
C ASP A 15 -0.38 -16.80 3.42
N LYS A 16 -1.24 -15.97 4.03
CA LYS A 16 -2.14 -16.41 5.11
C LYS A 16 -3.46 -16.99 4.60
N LYS A 17 -4.13 -16.29 3.69
CA LYS A 17 -5.48 -16.66 3.23
C LYS A 17 -5.48 -17.62 2.06
N SER A 18 -4.36 -17.72 1.33
CA SER A 18 -4.23 -18.59 0.17
C SER A 18 -5.32 -18.40 -0.89
N ASP A 19 -5.96 -17.23 -0.91
CA ASP A 19 -7.09 -16.91 -1.78
C ASP A 19 -6.58 -16.31 -3.10
N PHE A 20 -6.66 -17.10 -4.17
CA PHE A 20 -6.37 -16.69 -5.54
C PHE A 20 -7.64 -16.59 -6.40
N SER A 21 -8.77 -16.23 -5.79
CA SER A 21 -10.02 -16.06 -6.53
C SER A 21 -9.87 -14.99 -7.61
N LEU A 22 -10.46 -15.28 -8.79
CA LEU A 22 -10.57 -14.33 -9.89
C LEU A 22 -11.34 -13.07 -9.45
N GLU A 23 -12.31 -13.24 -8.55
CA GLU A 23 -13.05 -12.16 -7.88
C GLU A 23 -12.12 -11.18 -7.17
N ARG A 24 -11.15 -11.69 -6.41
CA ARG A 24 -10.14 -10.85 -5.74
C ARG A 24 -9.27 -10.09 -6.75
N ALA A 25 -8.88 -10.75 -7.83
CA ALA A 25 -8.08 -10.13 -8.88
C ALA A 25 -8.83 -8.97 -9.56
N ILE A 26 -10.10 -9.19 -9.93
CA ILE A 26 -10.95 -8.16 -10.54
C ILE A 26 -11.24 -7.03 -9.55
N SER A 27 -11.60 -7.37 -8.31
CA SER A 27 -11.88 -6.40 -7.25
C SER A 27 -10.70 -5.45 -7.01
N MET A 28 -9.46 -5.99 -6.97
CA MET A 28 -8.26 -5.17 -6.80
C MET A 28 -7.87 -4.40 -8.06
N TRP A 29 -8.04 -5.00 -9.23
CA TRP A 29 -7.83 -4.29 -10.49
C TRP A 29 -8.77 -3.08 -10.62
N LEU A 30 -10.06 -3.25 -10.32
CA LEU A 30 -11.05 -2.17 -10.32
C LEU A 30 -10.69 -1.09 -9.29
N ARG A 31 -10.38 -1.47 -8.05
CA ARG A 31 -10.01 -0.51 -7.01
C ARG A 31 -8.86 0.42 -7.42
N ILE A 32 -7.88 -0.11 -8.13
CA ILE A 32 -6.68 0.63 -8.54
C ILE A 32 -6.94 1.46 -9.80
N ASN A 33 -7.66 0.90 -10.78
CA ASN A 33 -7.73 1.46 -12.14
C ASN A 33 -9.02 2.22 -12.45
N TYR A 34 -10.12 1.98 -11.73
CA TYR A 34 -11.44 2.54 -12.06
C TYR A 34 -11.43 4.06 -12.15
N PHE A 35 -11.02 4.74 -11.06
CA PHE A 35 -11.02 6.20 -11.01
C PHE A 35 -10.05 6.85 -12.02
N PRO A 36 -8.78 6.42 -12.13
CA PRO A 36 -7.85 6.95 -13.14
C PRO A 36 -8.32 6.77 -14.59
N ILE A 37 -8.90 5.61 -14.93
CA ILE A 37 -9.42 5.35 -16.28
C ILE A 37 -10.59 6.28 -16.57
N LEU A 38 -11.54 6.38 -15.64
CA LEU A 38 -12.70 7.26 -15.78
C LEU A 38 -12.26 8.71 -16.00
N LEU A 39 -11.28 9.17 -15.24
CA LEU A 39 -10.73 10.52 -15.35
C LEU A 39 -9.98 10.73 -16.68
N SER A 40 -9.20 9.75 -17.12
CA SER A 40 -8.51 9.77 -18.42
C SER A 40 -9.51 9.86 -19.58
N LEU A 41 -10.62 9.13 -19.50
CA LEU A 41 -11.68 9.13 -20.52
C LEU A 41 -12.44 10.47 -20.56
N PHE A 42 -12.84 11.00 -19.40
CA PHE A 42 -13.65 12.23 -19.36
C PHE A 42 -12.84 13.51 -19.60
N LEU A 43 -11.58 13.56 -19.15
CA LEU A 43 -10.71 14.74 -19.35
C LEU A 43 -9.75 14.60 -20.53
N THR A 44 -9.79 13.50 -21.27
CA THR A 44 -8.93 13.23 -22.44
C THR A 44 -7.43 13.40 -22.15
N VAL A 45 -7.01 13.04 -20.93
CA VAL A 45 -5.61 13.14 -20.47
C VAL A 45 -4.94 11.77 -20.59
N PRO A 46 -3.70 11.67 -21.11
CA PRO A 46 -3.03 10.39 -21.28
C PRO A 46 -2.77 9.73 -19.92
N LEU A 47 -3.00 8.41 -19.86
CA LEU A 47 -2.88 7.63 -18.63
C LEU A 47 -1.46 7.62 -18.03
N GLU A 48 -0.45 7.96 -18.84
CA GLU A 48 0.97 7.99 -18.44
C GLU A 48 1.26 8.96 -17.28
N LEU A 49 0.48 10.05 -17.18
CA LEU A 49 0.53 10.98 -16.06
C LEU A 49 0.19 10.31 -14.72
N TYR A 50 -0.60 9.23 -14.74
CA TYR A 50 -0.97 8.46 -13.55
C TYR A 50 -0.12 7.20 -13.38
N TYR A 51 1.18 7.25 -13.71
CA TYR A 51 2.09 6.09 -13.72
C TYR A 51 2.09 5.22 -12.44
N VAL A 52 1.74 5.79 -11.28
CA VAL A 52 1.60 5.05 -10.02
C VAL A 52 0.57 3.93 -10.17
N VAL A 53 -0.55 4.18 -10.85
CA VAL A 53 -1.66 3.22 -11.02
C VAL A 53 -1.21 1.90 -11.70
N PRO A 54 -0.59 1.91 -12.89
CA PRO A 54 -0.09 0.69 -13.51
C PRO A 54 1.06 0.06 -12.71
N LEU A 55 1.85 0.84 -11.98
CA LEU A 55 2.91 0.31 -11.12
C LEU A 55 2.34 -0.51 -9.95
N HIS A 56 1.26 -0.04 -9.32
CA HIS A 56 0.54 -0.79 -8.30
C HIS A 56 -0.15 -2.05 -8.85
N THR A 57 -0.73 -1.94 -10.04
CA THR A 57 -1.34 -3.08 -10.73
C THR A 57 -0.31 -4.16 -11.03
N ALA A 58 0.85 -3.79 -11.57
CA ALA A 58 1.96 -4.71 -11.83
C ALA A 58 2.48 -5.34 -10.54
N ALA A 59 2.69 -4.55 -9.48
CA ALA A 59 3.13 -5.05 -8.18
C ALA A 59 2.14 -6.07 -7.58
N PHE A 60 0.83 -5.81 -7.70
CA PHE A 60 -0.21 -6.73 -7.27
C PHE A 60 -0.14 -8.07 -8.01
N PHE A 61 -0.11 -8.05 -9.35
CA PHE A 61 -0.06 -9.28 -10.14
C PHE A 61 1.25 -10.06 -9.96
N ILE A 62 2.40 -9.39 -9.82
CA ILE A 62 3.67 -10.04 -9.51
C ILE A 62 3.57 -10.76 -8.16
N THR A 63 2.99 -10.11 -7.15
CA THR A 63 2.83 -10.70 -5.82
C THR A 63 1.88 -11.90 -5.86
N MET A 64 0.74 -11.76 -6.55
CA MET A 64 -0.22 -12.85 -6.73
C MET A 64 0.41 -14.03 -7.46
N ALA A 65 1.12 -13.81 -8.57
CA ALA A 65 1.80 -14.85 -9.33
C ALA A 65 2.88 -15.57 -8.51
N THR A 66 3.64 -14.81 -7.70
CA THR A 66 4.69 -15.36 -6.82
C THR A 66 4.07 -16.29 -5.76
N CYS A 67 2.99 -15.85 -5.10
CA CYS A 67 2.31 -16.67 -4.10
C CYS A 67 1.60 -17.88 -4.74
N ALA A 68 1.02 -17.72 -5.93
CA ALA A 68 0.39 -18.81 -6.67
C ALA A 68 1.40 -19.89 -7.06
N LEU A 69 2.59 -19.48 -7.52
CA LEU A 69 3.70 -20.40 -7.77
C LEU A 69 4.14 -21.11 -6.47
N ALA A 70 4.22 -20.40 -5.35
CA ALA A 70 4.57 -20.99 -4.07
C ALA A 70 3.56 -22.09 -3.65
N GLN A 71 2.25 -21.87 -3.81
CA GLN A 71 1.26 -22.92 -3.54
C GLN A 71 1.31 -24.09 -4.54
N ALA A 72 1.55 -23.79 -5.82
CA ALA A 72 1.71 -24.83 -6.83
C ALA A 72 2.91 -25.74 -6.53
N VAL A 73 4.03 -25.18 -6.07
CA VAL A 73 5.22 -25.94 -5.70
C VAL A 73 5.00 -26.73 -4.40
N GLU A 74 4.32 -26.13 -3.42
CA GLU A 74 3.97 -26.79 -2.16
C GLU A 74 3.10 -28.04 -2.41
N SER A 75 2.04 -27.90 -3.20
CA SER A 75 1.12 -29.01 -3.53
C SER A 75 1.79 -30.10 -4.37
N ARG A 76 2.70 -29.74 -5.29
CA ARG A 76 3.34 -30.69 -6.21
C ARG A 76 4.56 -31.40 -5.61
N LYS A 77 5.40 -30.70 -4.85
CA LYS A 77 6.66 -31.23 -4.30
C LYS A 77 6.60 -31.55 -2.80
N LYS A 78 5.47 -31.32 -2.11
CA LYS A 78 5.30 -31.48 -0.65
C LYS A 78 6.43 -30.80 0.14
N TRP A 79 6.89 -29.64 -0.32
CA TRP A 79 7.89 -28.85 0.39
C TRP A 79 7.29 -28.11 1.58
N SER A 80 8.11 -27.77 2.58
CA SER A 80 7.68 -26.86 3.64
C SER A 80 7.30 -25.50 3.04
N ARG A 81 6.31 -24.84 3.66
CA ARG A 81 5.81 -23.53 3.21
C ARG A 81 6.94 -22.52 2.99
N THR A 82 7.90 -22.49 3.91
CA THR A 82 9.08 -21.61 3.84
C THR A 82 9.96 -21.91 2.62
N HIS A 83 10.26 -23.19 2.35
CA HIS A 83 11.08 -23.55 1.19
C HIS A 83 10.36 -23.26 -0.13
N SER A 84 9.04 -23.47 -0.18
CA SER A 84 8.23 -23.14 -1.34
C SER A 84 8.19 -21.64 -1.63
N ASN A 85 8.00 -20.83 -0.58
CA ASN A 85 8.03 -19.36 -0.68
C ASN A 85 9.40 -18.85 -1.13
N ILE A 86 10.50 -19.36 -0.56
CA ILE A 86 11.87 -18.98 -0.97
C ILE A 86 12.09 -19.31 -2.44
N PHE A 87 11.71 -20.51 -2.87
CA PHE A 87 11.86 -20.93 -4.26
C PHE A 87 11.02 -20.07 -5.21
N ALA A 88 9.75 -19.80 -4.90
CA ALA A 88 8.90 -18.99 -5.74
C ALA A 88 9.39 -17.54 -5.84
N ILE A 89 9.79 -16.94 -4.71
CA ILE A 89 10.41 -15.60 -4.70
C ILE A 89 11.68 -15.61 -5.55
N ALA A 90 12.56 -16.60 -5.40
CA ALA A 90 13.80 -16.67 -6.18
C ALA A 90 13.54 -16.81 -7.70
N VAL A 91 12.62 -17.68 -8.10
CA VAL A 91 12.28 -17.89 -9.52
C VAL A 91 11.62 -16.65 -10.12
N CYS A 92 10.58 -16.11 -9.47
CA CYS A 92 9.88 -14.94 -10.00
C CYS A 92 10.77 -13.69 -9.97
N PHE A 93 11.66 -13.54 -8.97
CA PHE A 93 12.64 -12.47 -8.93
C PHE A 93 13.67 -12.61 -10.06
N LEU A 94 14.16 -13.83 -10.31
CA LEU A 94 15.08 -14.08 -11.43
C LEU A 94 14.44 -13.73 -12.77
N VAL A 95 13.19 -14.16 -13.01
CA VAL A 95 12.44 -13.79 -14.23
C VAL A 95 12.31 -12.27 -14.35
N HIS A 96 12.06 -11.58 -13.24
CA HIS A 96 11.95 -10.12 -13.22
C HIS A 96 13.28 -9.44 -13.53
N VAL A 97 14.39 -9.89 -12.93
CA VAL A 97 15.74 -9.39 -13.24
C VAL A 97 16.07 -9.62 -14.70
N LEU A 98 15.81 -10.82 -15.23
CA LEU A 98 16.03 -11.12 -16.65
C LEU A 98 15.17 -10.21 -17.56
N PHE A 99 13.93 -9.90 -17.19
CA PHE A 99 13.09 -8.99 -17.96
C PHE A 99 13.65 -7.56 -18.02
N TYR A 100 14.19 -7.05 -16.91
CA TYR A 100 14.74 -5.69 -16.85
C TYR A 100 16.19 -5.56 -17.36
N GLU A 101 16.99 -6.62 -17.27
CA GLU A 101 18.38 -6.64 -17.76
C GLU A 101 18.48 -7.00 -19.25
N THR A 102 17.44 -7.64 -19.82
CA THR A 102 17.37 -7.89 -21.27
C THR A 102 16.69 -6.73 -22.00
N LYS A 103 16.84 -6.71 -23.34
CA LYS A 103 16.09 -5.79 -24.21
C LYS A 103 14.57 -5.94 -24.11
N ALA A 104 14.04 -6.94 -23.38
CA ALA A 104 12.62 -7.08 -23.12
C ALA A 104 12.05 -5.85 -22.40
N SER A 105 12.83 -5.15 -21.57
CA SER A 105 12.40 -3.89 -20.95
C SER A 105 12.06 -2.80 -21.97
N HIS A 106 12.61 -2.86 -23.20
CA HIS A 106 12.24 -1.94 -24.28
C HIS A 106 10.80 -2.12 -24.76
N PHE A 107 10.15 -3.25 -24.43
CA PHE A 107 8.71 -3.40 -24.64
C PHE A 107 7.92 -2.27 -23.94
N LEU A 108 8.38 -1.78 -22.79
CA LEU A 108 7.74 -0.65 -22.10
C LEU A 108 7.84 0.65 -22.91
N LYS A 109 8.88 0.83 -23.72
CA LYS A 109 9.03 2.00 -24.61
C LYS A 109 8.01 2.00 -25.75
N LEU A 110 7.42 0.85 -26.09
CA LEU A 110 6.33 0.78 -27.07
C LEU A 110 5.08 1.51 -26.56
N PHE A 111 4.87 1.55 -25.24
CA PHE A 111 3.74 2.25 -24.64
C PHE A 111 4.05 3.73 -24.39
N SER A 112 5.16 4.04 -23.70
CA SER A 112 5.64 5.41 -23.50
C SER A 112 7.05 5.40 -22.91
N ASP A 113 7.88 6.36 -23.30
CA ASP A 113 9.19 6.59 -22.68
C ASP A 113 9.07 6.96 -21.20
N GLU A 114 7.97 7.60 -20.79
CA GLU A 114 7.73 7.92 -19.39
C GLU A 114 7.49 6.66 -18.56
N TYR A 115 6.70 5.70 -19.06
CA TYR A 115 6.52 4.42 -18.37
C TYR A 115 7.83 3.66 -18.22
N TYR A 116 8.64 3.60 -19.27
CA TYR A 116 9.95 2.95 -19.18
C TYR A 116 10.83 3.58 -18.08
N PHE A 117 10.90 4.91 -18.03
CA PHE A 117 11.68 5.63 -17.02
C PHE A 117 11.17 5.36 -15.59
N ARG A 118 9.84 5.41 -15.36
CA ARG A 118 9.24 5.22 -14.04
C ARG A 118 9.34 3.78 -13.55
N PHE A 119 9.00 2.81 -14.39
CA PHE A 119 9.10 1.39 -14.04
C PHE A 119 10.54 0.95 -13.77
N THR A 120 11.51 1.49 -14.53
CA THR A 120 12.93 1.20 -14.27
C THR A 120 13.40 1.78 -12.93
N SER A 121 12.85 2.92 -12.50
CA SER A 121 13.18 3.58 -11.24
C SER A 121 12.63 2.84 -10.01
N ASP A 122 11.52 2.12 -10.15
CA ASP A 122 10.82 1.41 -9.07
C ASP A 122 10.82 -0.13 -9.21
N ARG A 123 11.62 -0.69 -10.13
CA ARG A 123 11.63 -2.13 -10.47
C ARG A 123 11.78 -3.09 -9.28
N TYR A 124 12.53 -2.71 -8.25
CA TYR A 124 12.74 -3.56 -7.06
C TYR A 124 11.82 -3.21 -5.88
N SER A 125 10.98 -2.18 -5.99
CA SER A 125 10.17 -1.69 -4.87
C SER A 125 9.21 -2.74 -4.32
N ALA A 126 8.48 -3.41 -5.22
CA ALA A 126 7.55 -4.48 -4.88
C ALA A 126 8.27 -5.70 -4.29
N TRP A 127 9.45 -6.05 -4.82
CA TRP A 127 10.24 -7.20 -4.37
C TRP A 127 10.76 -7.04 -2.95
N VAL A 128 11.28 -5.86 -2.61
CA VAL A 128 11.67 -5.56 -1.23
C VAL A 128 10.45 -5.64 -0.30
N GLY A 129 9.27 -5.23 -0.77
CA GLY A 129 8.00 -5.37 -0.05
C GLY A 129 7.65 -6.84 0.24
N ILE A 130 7.69 -7.69 -0.80
CA ILE A 130 7.46 -9.13 -0.71
C ILE A 130 8.45 -9.79 0.28
N LEU A 131 9.75 -9.48 0.15
CA LEU A 131 10.79 -10.03 1.02
C LEU A 131 10.59 -9.57 2.48
N SER A 132 10.20 -8.31 2.68
CA SER A 132 9.86 -7.78 4.00
C SER A 132 8.63 -8.48 4.59
N GLY A 133 7.62 -8.76 3.76
CA GLY A 133 6.41 -9.49 4.16
C GLY A 133 6.71 -10.92 4.59
N PHE A 134 7.56 -11.63 3.85
CA PHE A 134 8.06 -12.97 4.18
C PHE A 134 8.85 -12.98 5.49
N SER A 135 9.76 -12.00 5.65
CA SER A 135 10.62 -11.91 6.83
C SER A 135 9.88 -11.44 8.07
N TRP A 136 8.70 -10.82 7.92
CA TRP A 136 7.91 -10.27 9.01
C TRP A 136 7.51 -11.32 10.06
N GLY A 137 7.21 -12.55 9.63
CA GLY A 137 6.89 -13.64 10.56
C GLY A 137 8.05 -13.95 11.51
N HIS A 138 9.25 -14.09 10.96
CA HIS A 138 10.47 -14.32 11.76
C HIS A 138 10.81 -13.11 12.64
N PHE A 139 10.67 -11.91 12.10
CA PHE A 139 10.92 -10.67 12.83
C PHE A 139 9.98 -10.51 14.03
N LYS A 140 8.69 -10.81 13.85
CA LYS A 140 7.70 -10.77 14.94
C LYS A 140 8.06 -11.74 16.06
N SER A 141 8.40 -12.98 15.73
CA SER A 141 8.79 -13.99 16.72
C SER A 141 10.08 -13.60 17.47
N TYR A 142 11.07 -13.07 16.74
CA TYR A 142 12.31 -12.57 17.34
C TYR A 142 12.05 -11.40 18.31
N ILE A 143 11.24 -10.43 17.88
CA ILE A 143 10.85 -9.30 18.71
C ILE A 143 10.11 -9.75 19.96
N GLN A 144 9.14 -10.66 19.82
CA GLN A 144 8.36 -11.17 20.95
C GLN A 144 9.27 -11.90 21.96
N TRP A 145 10.26 -12.65 21.47
CA TRP A 145 11.29 -13.26 22.31
C TRP A 145 12.12 -12.22 23.07
N CYS A 146 12.58 -11.15 22.40
CA CYS A 146 13.34 -10.07 23.05
C CYS A 146 12.54 -9.33 24.13
N TYR A 147 11.22 -9.24 23.99
CA TYR A 147 10.34 -8.59 24.94
C TYR A 147 10.00 -9.45 26.18
N GLY A 148 10.43 -10.73 26.23
CA GLY A 148 10.18 -11.62 27.35
C GLY A 148 10.96 -11.31 28.64
N GLY A 149 12.03 -10.50 28.58
CA GLY A 149 12.80 -10.06 29.74
C GLY A 149 12.80 -8.55 29.91
N GLU A 150 12.54 -8.04 31.12
CA GLU A 150 12.40 -6.59 31.37
C GLU A 150 13.68 -5.79 31.05
N GLN A 151 14.86 -6.34 31.34
CA GLN A 151 16.15 -5.72 31.01
C GLN A 151 16.49 -5.83 29.51
N VAL A 152 16.18 -6.97 28.89
CA VAL A 152 16.43 -7.21 27.45
C VAL A 152 15.55 -6.31 26.59
N ARG A 153 14.32 -6.04 27.06
CA ARG A 153 13.38 -5.11 26.42
C ARG A 153 13.97 -3.71 26.23
N ALA A 154 14.54 -3.13 27.27
CA ALA A 154 15.12 -1.78 27.19
C ALA A 154 16.29 -1.74 26.18
N GLY A 155 17.19 -2.74 26.22
CA GLY A 155 18.29 -2.87 25.29
C GLY A 155 17.83 -3.06 23.84
N ALA A 156 16.84 -3.92 23.60
CA ALA A 156 16.29 -4.17 22.27
C ALA A 156 15.64 -2.92 21.66
N MET A 157 14.87 -2.16 22.44
CA MET A 157 14.28 -0.89 21.99
C MET A 157 15.35 0.12 21.57
N TRP A 158 16.38 0.32 22.40
CA TRP A 158 17.48 1.24 22.08
C TRP A 158 18.30 0.77 20.87
N MET A 159 18.54 -0.53 20.74
CA MET A 159 19.21 -1.12 19.58
C MET A 159 18.40 -0.92 18.30
N GLN A 160 17.08 -1.09 18.34
CA GLN A 160 16.21 -0.82 17.19
C GLN A 160 16.20 0.67 16.80
N ARG A 161 16.18 1.58 17.79
CA ARG A 161 16.30 3.03 17.53
C ARG A 161 17.64 3.39 16.90
N ALA A 162 18.74 2.92 17.51
CA ALA A 162 20.08 3.16 17.02
C ALA A 162 20.28 2.58 15.60
N GLY A 163 19.77 1.37 15.36
CA GLY A 163 19.78 0.75 14.02
C GLY A 163 18.96 1.53 13.00
N GLY A 164 17.76 2.00 13.37
CA GLY A 164 16.90 2.80 12.50
C GLY A 164 17.52 4.14 12.11
N VAL A 165 18.03 4.88 13.11
CA VAL A 165 18.76 6.15 12.90
C VAL A 165 20.04 5.91 12.10
N GLY A 166 20.78 4.84 12.41
CA GLY A 166 22.01 4.46 11.71
C GLY A 166 21.78 4.18 10.23
N LEU A 167 20.70 3.46 9.87
CA LEU A 167 20.35 3.21 8.46
C LEU A 167 20.00 4.50 7.71
N ILE A 168 19.23 5.39 8.32
CA ILE A 168 18.87 6.68 7.71
C ILE A 168 20.11 7.56 7.54
N ALA A 169 20.97 7.63 8.56
CA ALA A 169 22.22 8.37 8.52
C ALA A 169 23.18 7.80 7.46
N LEU A 170 23.31 6.47 7.38
CA LEU A 170 24.11 5.80 6.36
C LEU A 170 23.64 6.13 4.95
N TRP A 171 22.32 6.10 4.72
CA TRP A 171 21.74 6.50 3.45
C TRP A 171 22.06 7.95 3.12
N TRP A 172 21.88 8.86 4.09
CA TRP A 172 22.15 10.28 3.90
C TRP A 172 23.63 10.57 3.61
N ILE A 173 24.54 9.97 4.35
CA ILE A 173 25.98 10.19 4.18
C ILE A 173 26.45 9.70 2.81
N LEU A 174 26.04 8.49 2.41
CA LEU A 174 26.49 7.86 1.16
C LEU A 174 25.84 8.46 -0.09
N PHE A 175 24.56 8.82 -0.02
CA PHE A 175 23.77 9.17 -1.21
C PHE A 175 23.14 10.56 -1.17
N GLY A 176 23.02 11.21 0.00
CA GLY A 176 22.40 12.54 0.13
C GLY A 176 23.17 13.67 -0.56
N HIS A 177 24.47 13.48 -0.83
CA HIS A 177 25.30 14.46 -1.53
C HIS A 177 25.09 14.43 -3.06
N ILE A 178 24.44 13.41 -3.61
CA ILE A 178 24.19 13.29 -5.05
C ILE A 178 22.97 14.13 -5.42
N GLN A 179 23.20 15.37 -5.84
CA GLN A 179 22.15 16.30 -6.27
C GLN A 179 21.75 16.11 -7.74
N ASP A 180 22.63 15.52 -8.55
CA ASP A 180 22.34 15.29 -9.96
C ASP A 180 21.37 14.13 -10.17
N LYS A 181 20.24 14.44 -10.80
CA LYS A 181 19.15 13.50 -11.07
C LYS A 181 19.60 12.35 -11.98
N PHE A 182 20.44 12.63 -12.98
CA PHE A 182 20.87 11.60 -13.93
C PHE A 182 21.82 10.58 -13.30
N THR A 183 22.66 11.03 -12.36
CA THR A 183 23.57 10.17 -11.60
C THR A 183 22.83 9.37 -10.52
N TYR A 184 21.81 9.95 -9.88
CA TYR A 184 21.09 9.29 -8.79
C TYR A 184 20.05 8.25 -9.25
N ASN A 185 19.31 8.53 -10.33
CA ASN A 185 18.19 7.67 -10.76
C ASN A 185 18.58 6.20 -11.01
N PRO A 186 19.75 5.86 -11.60
CA PRO A 186 20.17 4.46 -11.77
C PRO A 186 20.44 3.74 -10.44
N ILE A 187 20.85 4.49 -9.41
CA ILE A 187 21.23 3.98 -8.08
C ILE A 187 19.99 3.83 -7.17
N HIS A 188 19.03 4.75 -7.28
CA HIS A 188 17.82 4.79 -6.46
C HIS A 188 17.10 3.44 -6.27
N PRO A 189 16.85 2.62 -7.31
CA PRO A 189 16.17 1.33 -7.16
C PRO A 189 16.85 0.36 -6.19
N TYR A 190 18.15 0.51 -5.96
CA TYR A 190 18.94 -0.37 -5.08
C TYR A 190 19.04 0.13 -3.65
N VAL A 191 18.80 1.42 -3.45
CA VAL A 191 19.17 2.14 -2.22
C VAL A 191 17.93 2.64 -1.47
N PHE A 192 16.77 2.78 -2.13
CA PHE A 192 15.53 3.30 -1.54
C PHE A 192 15.05 2.51 -0.31
N TRP A 193 15.39 1.22 -0.19
CA TRP A 193 14.93 0.37 0.90
C TRP A 193 15.61 0.69 2.23
N ILE A 194 16.82 1.26 2.21
CA ILE A 194 17.60 1.60 3.40
C ILE A 194 16.85 2.61 4.29
N PRO A 195 16.41 3.79 3.79
CA PRO A 195 15.67 4.73 4.60
C PRO A 195 14.26 4.21 4.98
N VAL A 196 13.63 3.39 4.12
CA VAL A 196 12.34 2.76 4.43
C VAL A 196 12.48 1.79 5.61
N ALA A 197 13.48 0.92 5.59
CA ALA A 197 13.76 0.00 6.68
C ALA A 197 14.15 0.75 7.96
N GLY A 198 14.99 1.78 7.84
CA GLY A 198 15.38 2.63 8.97
C GLY A 198 14.18 3.30 9.64
N TRP A 199 13.27 3.88 8.86
CA TRP A 199 12.02 4.46 9.36
C TRP A 199 11.12 3.41 10.01
N LEU A 200 10.99 2.23 9.40
CA LEU A 200 10.17 1.15 9.94
C LEU A 200 10.70 0.65 11.30
N MET A 201 12.02 0.50 11.42
CA MET A 201 12.67 0.13 12.69
C MET A 201 12.47 1.20 13.76
N LEU A 202 12.60 2.49 13.39
CA LEU A 202 12.40 3.60 14.33
C LEU A 202 10.96 3.64 14.83
N ARG A 203 9.98 3.52 13.92
CA ARG A 203 8.55 3.47 14.24
C ARG A 203 8.19 2.28 15.12
N ASN A 204 8.77 1.11 14.85
CA ASN A 204 8.50 -0.12 15.61
C ASN A 204 9.30 -0.24 16.93
N SER A 205 10.12 0.75 17.27
CA SER A 205 11.08 0.65 18.38
C SER A 205 10.48 0.75 19.78
N SER A 206 9.25 1.26 19.90
CA SER A 206 8.56 1.37 21.20
C SER A 206 7.07 1.42 21.00
N ARG A 207 6.32 0.87 21.97
CA ARG A 207 4.84 0.83 21.93
C ARG A 207 4.23 2.22 21.70
N TYR A 208 4.76 3.25 22.37
CA TYR A 208 4.33 4.63 22.18
C TYR A 208 4.44 5.11 20.72
N LEU A 209 5.57 4.85 20.04
CA LEU A 209 5.77 5.25 18.64
C LEU A 209 4.96 4.39 17.66
N CYS A 210 4.63 3.15 18.02
CA CYS A 210 3.75 2.29 17.23
C CYS A 210 2.29 2.76 17.28
N GLU A 211 1.82 3.16 18.46
CA GLU A 211 0.43 3.55 18.71
C GLU A 211 0.17 5.01 18.34
N LEU A 212 1.21 5.86 18.34
CA LEU A 212 1.10 7.25 17.91
C LEU A 212 0.84 7.31 16.40
N HIS A 213 -0.40 7.56 16.05
CA HIS A 213 -0.83 7.86 14.69
C HIS A 213 -1.71 9.11 14.70
N SER A 214 -1.72 9.83 13.58
CA SER A 214 -2.64 10.93 13.37
C SER A 214 -3.85 10.40 12.63
N GLU A 215 -5.04 10.51 13.23
CA GLU A 215 -6.30 10.12 12.60
C GLU A 215 -6.54 10.89 11.28
N ALA A 216 -6.08 12.15 11.20
CA ALA A 216 -6.15 12.95 9.99
C ALA A 216 -5.29 12.34 8.86
N LEU A 217 -4.03 11.98 9.17
CA LEU A 217 -3.15 11.34 8.17
C LEU A 217 -3.63 9.94 7.79
N GLU A 218 -4.24 9.20 8.72
CA GLU A 218 -4.91 7.92 8.41
C GLU A 218 -6.09 8.12 7.45
N PHE A 219 -6.92 9.15 7.71
CA PHE A 219 -8.00 9.52 6.81
C PHE A 219 -7.49 9.84 5.40
N PHE A 220 -6.45 10.68 5.29
CA PHE A 220 -5.78 10.93 4.01
C PHE A 220 -5.24 9.64 3.37
N GLY A 221 -4.63 8.77 4.19
CA GLY A 221 -4.16 7.44 3.82
C GLY A 221 -5.21 6.59 3.09
N ARG A 222 -6.46 6.66 3.55
CA ARG A 222 -7.59 5.89 2.99
C ARG A 222 -8.07 6.39 1.62
N ILE A 223 -7.78 7.64 1.28
CA ILE A 223 -8.13 8.30 0.01
C ILE A 223 -6.88 8.66 -0.83
N THR A 224 -5.71 8.08 -0.51
CA THR A 224 -4.42 8.50 -1.11
C THR A 224 -4.43 8.43 -2.63
N LEU A 225 -5.00 7.36 -3.19
CA LEU A 225 -4.95 7.12 -4.63
C LEU A 225 -5.79 8.17 -5.37
N GLU A 226 -6.99 8.45 -4.87
CA GLU A 226 -7.89 9.45 -5.40
C GLU A 226 -7.29 10.86 -5.26
N THR A 227 -6.71 11.19 -4.09
CA THR A 227 -5.99 12.47 -3.92
C THR A 227 -4.79 12.60 -4.86
N TYR A 228 -4.03 11.52 -5.09
CA TYR A 228 -2.87 11.52 -5.97
C TYR A 228 -3.23 11.73 -7.43
N VAL A 229 -4.36 11.20 -7.88
CA VAL A 229 -4.83 11.39 -9.25
C VAL A 229 -5.45 12.78 -9.38
N LEU A 230 -6.27 13.19 -8.41
CA LEU A 230 -7.04 14.43 -8.45
C LEU A 230 -6.16 15.69 -8.32
N GLN A 231 -4.99 15.62 -7.67
CA GLN A 231 -4.09 16.79 -7.55
C GLN A 231 -3.70 17.37 -8.91
N PHE A 232 -3.58 16.52 -9.94
CA PHE A 232 -3.22 16.96 -11.30
C PHE A 232 -4.34 17.76 -11.96
N HIS A 233 -5.59 17.55 -11.53
CA HIS A 233 -6.77 18.17 -12.14
C HIS A 233 -7.33 19.32 -11.34
N VAL A 234 -7.25 19.27 -10.01
CA VAL A 234 -7.78 20.30 -9.13
C VAL A 234 -6.74 21.36 -8.80
N PHE A 235 -5.48 20.96 -8.55
CA PHE A 235 -4.42 21.94 -8.28
C PHE A 235 -3.64 22.33 -9.52
N MET A 236 -3.31 21.37 -10.39
CA MET A 236 -2.39 21.60 -11.51
C MET A 236 -3.12 21.82 -12.86
N CYS A 237 -4.28 22.48 -12.87
CA CYS A 237 -5.18 22.58 -14.04
C CYS A 237 -4.55 23.12 -15.34
N ARG A 238 -3.36 23.76 -15.27
CA ARG A 238 -2.66 24.29 -16.45
C ARG A 238 -1.14 24.31 -16.33
N ASN A 239 -0.59 24.39 -15.12
CA ASN A 239 0.84 24.30 -14.84
C ASN A 239 1.05 23.81 -13.40
N VAL A 240 2.09 23.01 -13.17
CA VAL A 240 2.44 22.43 -11.85
C VAL A 240 2.77 23.50 -10.81
N GLN A 241 3.04 24.72 -11.25
CA GLN A 241 3.51 25.83 -10.41
C GLN A 241 2.42 26.79 -9.93
N PHE A 242 1.18 26.70 -10.44
CA PHE A 242 0.12 27.65 -10.11
C PHE A 242 -1.05 26.97 -9.43
N ILE A 243 -1.45 27.51 -8.28
CA ILE A 243 -2.61 27.07 -7.49
C ILE A 243 -3.82 27.90 -7.93
N PRO A 244 -5.02 27.30 -8.09
CA PRO A 244 -6.22 28.05 -8.43
C PRO A 244 -6.52 29.12 -7.37
N ILE A 245 -6.76 30.35 -7.85
CA ILE A 245 -7.18 31.49 -7.04
C ILE A 245 -8.70 31.60 -7.17
N VAL A 246 -9.42 31.24 -6.10
CA VAL A 246 -10.87 31.31 -5.99
C VAL A 246 -11.31 32.64 -5.37
N ILE A 247 -10.54 33.16 -4.40
CA ILE A 247 -10.81 34.44 -3.74
C ILE A 247 -10.10 35.58 -4.47
N PRO A 248 -10.83 36.61 -4.97
CA PRO A 248 -10.21 37.79 -5.57
C PRO A 248 -9.27 38.47 -4.58
N GLY A 249 -8.01 38.70 -4.99
CA GLY A 249 -6.98 39.28 -4.12
C GLY A 249 -6.08 38.25 -3.40
N ALA A 250 -6.27 36.94 -3.61
CA ALA A 250 -5.34 35.90 -3.13
C ALA A 250 -4.14 35.65 -4.07
N GLY A 251 -3.81 36.60 -4.95
CA GLY A 251 -2.64 36.53 -5.82
C GLY A 251 -1.32 36.68 -5.05
N ALA A 252 -0.20 36.65 -5.76
CA ALA A 252 1.15 36.78 -5.17
C ALA A 252 1.33 38.05 -4.33
N ASP A 253 0.63 39.13 -4.69
CA ASP A 253 0.68 40.44 -4.01
C ASP A 253 -0.38 40.59 -2.89
N GLY A 254 -1.12 39.53 -2.59
CA GLY A 254 -2.20 39.51 -1.60
C GLY A 254 -1.72 39.38 -0.15
N SER A 255 -2.57 39.74 0.80
CA SER A 255 -2.32 39.49 2.24
C SER A 255 -2.22 37.98 2.51
N LEU A 256 -1.25 37.58 3.35
CA LEU A 256 -1.02 36.19 3.76
C LEU A 256 -2.29 35.48 4.27
N VAL A 257 -3.19 36.24 4.91
CA VAL A 257 -4.47 35.74 5.41
C VAL A 257 -5.38 35.30 4.26
N VAL A 258 -5.46 36.10 3.19
CA VAL A 258 -6.32 35.82 2.03
C VAL A 258 -5.76 34.64 1.22
N GLN A 259 -4.43 34.54 1.10
CA GLN A 259 -3.76 33.38 0.49
C GLN A 259 -4.00 32.09 1.27
N THR A 260 -3.93 32.16 2.61
CA THR A 260 -4.16 31.00 3.48
C THR A 260 -5.62 30.57 3.44
N LEU A 261 -6.57 31.51 3.42
CA LEU A 261 -7.99 31.21 3.24
C LEU A 261 -8.28 30.58 1.87
N ASN A 262 -7.65 31.07 0.80
CA ASN A 262 -7.77 30.46 -0.52
C ASN A 262 -7.22 29.03 -0.53
N MET A 263 -6.05 28.81 0.09
CA MET A 263 -5.47 27.47 0.21
C MET A 263 -6.35 26.52 1.03
N LEU A 264 -6.92 27.00 2.14
CA LEU A 264 -7.80 26.22 2.99
C LEU A 264 -9.09 25.86 2.25
N LEU A 265 -9.69 26.81 1.53
CA LEU A 265 -10.88 26.56 0.71
C LEU A 265 -10.59 25.53 -0.39
N CYS A 266 -9.53 25.73 -1.17
CA CYS A 266 -9.13 24.79 -2.21
C CYS A 266 -8.81 23.40 -1.64
N GLY A 267 -8.15 23.35 -0.46
CA GLY A 267 -7.88 22.13 0.28
C GLY A 267 -9.14 21.41 0.70
N VAL A 268 -10.12 22.09 1.30
CA VAL A 268 -11.41 21.49 1.70
C VAL A 268 -12.13 20.91 0.49
N VAL A 269 -12.26 21.68 -0.60
CA VAL A 269 -12.91 21.22 -1.84
C VAL A 269 -12.18 20.00 -2.41
N PHE A 270 -10.86 20.04 -2.46
CA PHE A 270 -10.03 18.94 -2.94
C PHE A 270 -10.25 17.64 -2.13
N VAL A 271 -10.25 17.74 -0.80
CA VAL A 271 -10.45 16.59 0.08
C VAL A 271 -11.86 16.03 -0.04
N THR A 272 -12.87 16.90 -0.10
CA THR A 272 -14.26 16.48 -0.31
C THR A 272 -14.44 15.75 -1.64
N LEU A 273 -13.86 16.27 -2.73
CA LEU A 273 -13.90 15.61 -4.04
C LEU A 273 -13.21 14.24 -4.00
N ALA A 274 -12.03 14.13 -3.38
CA ALA A 274 -11.32 12.86 -3.25
C ALA A 274 -12.12 11.84 -2.40
N TYR A 275 -12.81 12.30 -1.35
CA TYR A 275 -13.69 11.46 -0.54
C TYR A 275 -14.86 10.88 -1.36
N TYR A 276 -15.56 11.71 -2.14
CA TYR A 276 -16.63 11.22 -3.01
C TYR A 276 -16.14 10.31 -4.13
N ALA A 277 -14.97 10.60 -4.71
CA ALA A 277 -14.33 9.74 -5.70
C ALA A 277 -14.00 8.36 -5.10
N ARG A 278 -13.49 8.32 -3.86
CA ARG A 278 -13.23 7.09 -3.14
C ARG A 278 -14.52 6.30 -2.92
N HIS A 279 -15.57 6.97 -2.46
CA HIS A 279 -16.88 6.35 -2.23
C HIS A 279 -17.44 5.71 -3.51
N ALA A 280 -17.43 6.44 -4.64
CA ALA A 280 -17.88 5.92 -5.92
C ALA A 280 -17.06 4.72 -6.41
N THR A 281 -15.74 4.75 -6.19
CA THR A 281 -14.83 3.64 -6.53
C THR A 281 -15.13 2.39 -5.71
N VAL A 282 -15.33 2.54 -4.40
CA VAL A 282 -15.67 1.42 -3.51
C VAL A 282 -17.03 0.84 -3.84
N LEU A 283 -18.04 1.69 -4.04
CA LEU A 283 -19.38 1.25 -4.42
C LEU A 283 -19.36 0.44 -5.72
N THR A 284 -18.67 0.93 -6.74
CA THR A 284 -18.54 0.20 -8.01
C THR A 284 -17.81 -1.12 -7.82
N GLN A 285 -16.74 -1.13 -7.00
CA GLN A 285 -16.00 -2.34 -6.68
C GLN A 285 -16.90 -3.39 -6.02
N THR A 286 -17.70 -3.01 -5.02
CA THR A 286 -18.59 -3.93 -4.29
C THR A 286 -19.71 -4.46 -5.16
N THR A 287 -20.37 -3.59 -5.94
CA THR A 287 -21.43 -4.01 -6.86
C THR A 287 -20.92 -4.99 -7.92
N VAL A 288 -19.71 -4.79 -8.45
CA VAL A 288 -19.13 -5.74 -9.41
C VAL A 288 -18.80 -7.07 -8.76
N THR A 289 -18.25 -7.09 -7.55
CA THR A 289 -17.99 -8.35 -6.84
C THR A 289 -19.27 -9.10 -6.49
N GLU A 290 -20.31 -8.39 -6.04
CA GLU A 290 -21.64 -8.97 -5.77
C GLU A 290 -22.26 -9.56 -7.03
N LEU A 291 -22.15 -8.86 -8.16
CA LEU A 291 -22.62 -9.37 -9.45
C LEU A 291 -21.85 -10.63 -9.86
N MET A 292 -20.53 -10.66 -9.66
CA MET A 292 -19.71 -11.84 -9.96
C MET A 292 -20.11 -13.03 -9.10
N ASP A 293 -20.40 -12.81 -7.82
CA ASP A 293 -20.86 -13.84 -6.89
C ASP A 293 -22.23 -14.37 -7.30
N LEU A 294 -23.16 -13.48 -7.65
CA LEU A 294 -24.49 -13.84 -8.15
C LEU A 294 -24.40 -14.68 -9.42
N VAL A 295 -23.53 -14.30 -10.37
CA VAL A 295 -23.31 -15.05 -11.62
C VAL A 295 -22.70 -16.44 -11.34
N ARG A 296 -21.85 -16.56 -10.33
CA ARG A 296 -21.15 -17.80 -10.01
C ARG A 296 -21.97 -18.77 -9.18
N HIS A 297 -22.75 -18.28 -8.23
CA HIS A 297 -23.47 -19.09 -7.25
C HIS A 297 -25.00 -19.10 -7.44
N GLY A 298 -25.52 -18.30 -8.37
CA GLY A 298 -26.96 -18.10 -8.55
C GLY A 298 -27.55 -17.16 -7.50
N PRO A 299 -28.80 -16.68 -7.68
CA PRO A 299 -29.45 -15.85 -6.69
C PRO A 299 -29.61 -16.63 -5.37
N PRO A 300 -29.35 -16.00 -4.21
CA PRO A 300 -29.60 -16.63 -2.92
C PRO A 300 -31.08 -17.04 -2.84
N ALA A 301 -31.33 -18.28 -2.40
CA ALA A 301 -32.68 -18.78 -2.24
C ALA A 301 -33.41 -17.96 -1.16
N GLY A 302 -34.27 -17.03 -1.59
CA GLY A 302 -35.38 -16.41 -0.87
C GLY A 302 -35.15 -15.98 0.57
N HIS A 303 -35.03 -14.67 0.80
CA HIS A 303 -35.71 -14.03 1.92
C HIS A 303 -36.64 -12.97 1.36
N SER A 304 -37.92 -13.15 1.69
CA SER A 304 -39.06 -12.32 1.35
C SER A 304 -38.95 -10.91 1.93
N ASP A 305 -39.19 -9.92 1.08
CA ASP A 305 -39.72 -8.58 1.32
C ASP A 305 -39.79 -8.07 2.77
N GLY A 306 -38.96 -7.07 3.06
CA GLY A 306 -39.07 -6.15 4.18
C GLY A 306 -38.00 -5.07 4.07
N GLU A 307 -38.41 -3.85 3.73
CA GLU A 307 -37.67 -2.57 3.73
C GLU A 307 -36.15 -2.64 4.06
N GLU A 308 -35.31 -2.55 3.03
CA GLU A 308 -33.88 -2.26 3.19
C GLU A 308 -33.68 -0.78 3.55
N ASP A 309 -33.56 -0.50 4.84
CA ASP A 309 -32.78 0.64 5.29
C ASP A 309 -31.32 0.43 4.83
N ILE A 310 -30.82 1.38 4.04
CA ILE A 310 -29.41 1.43 3.61
C ILE A 310 -28.55 1.75 4.84
N GLU A 311 -28.23 0.71 5.62
CA GLU A 311 -27.26 0.81 6.69
C GLU A 311 -25.84 0.78 6.09
N VAL A 312 -25.31 1.97 5.88
CA VAL A 312 -23.92 2.24 5.52
C VAL A 312 -23.01 1.40 6.42
N MET A 313 -22.29 0.42 5.82
CA MET A 313 -21.28 -0.36 6.52
C MET A 313 -20.25 0.58 7.18
N ALA A 314 -20.43 0.77 8.49
CA ALA A 314 -19.44 1.29 9.40
C ALA A 314 -18.23 0.31 9.43
N PRO A 315 -17.00 0.81 9.62
CA PRO A 315 -15.82 -0.02 9.63
C PRO A 315 -15.87 -1.01 10.80
N LEU A 316 -15.51 -2.26 10.51
CA LEU A 316 -15.32 -3.38 11.44
C LEU A 316 -14.77 -2.93 12.81
N LYS A 317 -15.67 -2.77 13.78
CA LYS A 317 -15.38 -2.72 15.21
C LYS A 317 -15.48 -4.14 15.78
N ASP A 318 -14.38 -4.56 16.41
CA ASP A 318 -14.28 -5.49 17.52
C ASP A 318 -15.23 -6.69 17.62
N ILE A 319 -14.75 -7.84 17.15
CA ILE A 319 -15.15 -9.14 17.71
C ILE A 319 -14.44 -9.29 19.06
N LYS A 320 -15.15 -8.98 20.16
CA LYS A 320 -14.94 -9.57 21.48
C LYS A 320 -16.18 -9.31 22.35
N ASN A 321 -17.01 -10.33 22.50
CA ASN A 321 -17.74 -10.72 23.73
C ASN A 321 -19.05 -11.44 23.40
N SER A 322 -18.99 -12.76 23.35
CA SER A 322 -20.13 -13.64 23.62
C SER A 322 -19.60 -15.05 23.78
N GLU A 323 -18.96 -15.34 24.92
CA GLU A 323 -18.91 -16.70 25.47
C GLU A 323 -18.49 -16.60 26.94
N HIS A 324 -19.48 -16.40 27.80
CA HIS A 324 -19.32 -16.63 29.23
C HIS A 324 -20.52 -17.44 29.70
N THR A 325 -20.37 -18.77 29.71
CA THR A 325 -20.91 -19.60 30.79
C THR A 325 -20.15 -20.92 30.89
N ASN A 326 -19.48 -21.07 32.03
CA ASN A 326 -19.07 -22.29 32.71
C ASN A 326 -18.00 -23.20 32.07
N ARG A 327 -16.75 -23.04 32.52
CA ARG A 327 -16.06 -24.04 33.37
C ARG A 327 -14.72 -23.49 33.88
N ASP A 328 -14.54 -23.63 35.19
CA ASP A 328 -13.32 -23.35 35.95
C ASP A 328 -12.15 -24.20 35.45
N ASP A 329 -10.99 -23.58 35.19
CA ASP A 329 -9.69 -24.00 35.78
C ASP A 329 -8.58 -23.00 35.42
N ASP A 330 -7.66 -22.80 36.37
CA ASP A 330 -6.58 -21.80 36.41
C ASP A 330 -5.64 -21.80 35.18
N THR A 331 -5.31 -20.63 34.61
CA THR A 331 -3.99 -20.32 34.00
C THR A 331 -3.87 -18.83 33.59
N GLU A 332 -2.65 -18.30 33.71
CA GLU A 332 -2.24 -16.89 33.65
C GLU A 332 -2.63 -16.10 32.38
N ASN A 333 -2.98 -14.83 32.62
CA ASN A 333 -3.20 -13.76 31.66
C ASN A 333 -2.04 -13.57 30.66
N VAL A 334 -2.32 -13.78 29.36
CA VAL A 334 -1.53 -13.21 28.26
C VAL A 334 -2.49 -12.51 27.28
N GLU A 335 -2.55 -11.19 27.33
CA GLU A 335 -3.33 -10.39 26.38
C GLU A 335 -2.66 -10.33 24.99
N PRO A 336 -3.41 -10.55 23.89
CA PRO A 336 -2.87 -10.47 22.55
C PRO A 336 -2.76 -9.01 22.07
N ILE A 337 -1.55 -8.58 21.70
CA ILE A 337 -1.27 -7.29 21.07
C ILE A 337 -1.93 -7.26 19.67
N LYS A 338 -3.05 -6.53 19.54
CA LYS A 338 -3.64 -6.10 18.27
C LYS A 338 -2.76 -4.99 17.68
N ILE A 339 -2.19 -5.20 16.50
CA ILE A 339 -1.60 -4.12 15.68
C ILE A 339 -2.44 -4.03 14.42
N MET A 340 -3.20 -2.93 14.29
CA MET A 340 -3.97 -2.60 13.08
C MET A 340 -3.04 -2.13 11.97
N ALA A 341 -3.41 -2.51 10.74
CA ALA A 341 -2.68 -2.29 9.51
C ALA A 341 -2.52 -0.80 9.17
N VAL A 342 -1.39 -0.47 8.55
CA VAL A 342 -1.15 0.78 7.80
C VAL A 342 -1.81 0.69 6.44
#